data_AF-A0A086WB37-F1
#
_entry.id   AF-A0A086WB37-F1
#
_cell.length_a   1.000
_cell.length_b   1.000
_cell.length_c   1.000
_cell.angle_alpha   90.00
_cell.angle_beta   90.00
_cell.angle_gamma   90.00
#
_symmetry.space_group_name_H-M   'P 1'
#
loop_
_entity.id
_entity.type
_entity.pdbx_description
1 polymer ?
#
loop_
_entity_poly.entity_id
_entity_poly.type
_entity_poly.pdbx_seq_one_letter_code
_entity_poly.pdbx_strand_id
1 'polypeptide(L)'
;MASLLFRDAIDYSRVRIHGRRYMPFQPKNCCMTPNGSMYFHRSCFLPDYTRGDPGAIHWFMHEMVHVWQHQLGYPVRLRGAVRIGLSYAYTLHEDALLSDYNMEAQGDLLADYFVLKFLRKPGAMRQGRYRDSVALYERVLAPFLDNPADRGNLHRGPGRWLASRR
;
A
#
# COMPACT_ATOMS: atom_id res chain seq x y z
N MET A 1 -1.91 3.14 -14.68
CA MET A 1 -2.66 2.45 -13.61
C MET A 1 -2.42 3.11 -12.26
N ALA A 2 -1.21 3.04 -11.68
CA ALA A 2 -0.93 3.59 -10.35
C ALA A 2 -1.15 5.11 -10.21
N SER A 3 -0.96 5.87 -11.30
CA SER A 3 -1.24 7.32 -11.36
C SER A 3 -2.69 7.70 -11.09
N LEU A 4 -3.65 6.79 -11.26
CA LEU A 4 -5.05 7.03 -10.88
C LEU A 4 -5.20 7.26 -9.37
N LEU A 5 -4.32 6.66 -8.55
CA LEU A 5 -4.36 6.78 -7.09
C LEU A 5 -3.37 7.82 -6.59
N PHE A 6 -2.10 7.71 -7.00
CA PHE A 6 -1.02 8.53 -6.44
C PHE A 6 -0.75 9.82 -7.21
N ARG A 7 -1.38 10.02 -8.38
CA ARG A 7 -1.12 11.18 -9.27
C ARG A 7 0.38 11.36 -9.48
N ASP A 8 0.91 12.55 -9.19
CA ASP A 8 2.33 12.89 -9.36
C ASP A 8 3.15 12.71 -8.07
N ALA A 9 2.57 12.14 -7.00
CA ALA A 9 3.28 11.91 -5.74
C ALA A 9 4.33 10.80 -5.82
N ILE A 10 4.37 10.06 -6.92
CA ILE A 10 5.41 9.07 -7.23
C ILE A 10 6.09 9.49 -8.52
N ASP A 11 7.42 9.61 -8.48
CA ASP A 11 8.23 9.61 -9.69
C ASP A 11 8.31 8.18 -10.25
N TYR A 12 7.39 7.88 -11.17
CA TYR A 12 7.30 6.58 -11.82
C TYR A 12 8.53 6.23 -12.66
N SER A 13 9.27 7.22 -13.14
CA SER A 13 10.47 7.01 -13.96
C SER A 13 11.59 6.33 -13.17
N ARG A 14 11.56 6.43 -11.84
CA ARG A 14 12.52 5.81 -10.91
C ARG A 14 12.10 4.42 -10.44
N VAL A 15 10.85 4.02 -10.67
CA VAL A 15 10.33 2.72 -10.23
C VAL A 15 10.85 1.62 -11.15
N ARG A 16 11.37 0.54 -10.56
CA ARG A 16 11.80 -0.66 -11.29
C ARG A 16 11.06 -1.87 -10.74
N ILE A 17 10.61 -2.74 -11.63
CA ILE A 17 9.94 -3.99 -11.29
C ILE A 17 10.83 -5.11 -11.79
N HIS A 18 11.27 -5.99 -10.89
CA HIS A 18 12.17 -7.07 -11.21
C HIS A 18 11.51 -8.43 -10.99
N GLY A 19 11.59 -9.30 -11.99
CA GLY A 19 11.25 -10.73 -11.87
C GLY A 19 12.40 -11.55 -11.28
N ARG A 20 13.00 -11.09 -10.18
CA ARG A 20 14.10 -11.77 -9.48
C ARG A 20 14.03 -11.49 -7.98
N ARG A 21 14.71 -12.33 -7.20
CA ARG A 21 14.82 -12.14 -5.74
C ARG A 21 15.65 -10.89 -5.40
N TYR A 22 15.27 -10.23 -4.31
CA TYR A 22 16.07 -9.17 -3.69
C TYR A 22 17.21 -9.74 -2.82
N MET A 23 16.92 -10.79 -2.03
CA MET A 23 17.87 -11.43 -1.12
C MET A 23 17.95 -12.95 -1.33
N PRO A 24 19.07 -13.60 -0.92
CA PRO A 24 19.14 -15.05 -0.84
C PRO A 24 17.97 -15.58 0.00
N PHE A 25 17.29 -16.62 -0.48
CA PHE A 25 16.15 -17.27 0.19
C PHE A 25 14.84 -16.46 0.30
N GLN A 26 14.66 -15.36 -0.46
CA GLN A 26 13.29 -14.80 -0.62
C GLN A 26 12.33 -15.92 -1.07
N PRO A 27 11.21 -16.15 -0.33
CA PRO A 27 10.30 -17.25 -0.62
C PRO A 27 9.67 -17.16 -2.02
N LYS A 28 9.11 -18.28 -2.50
CA LYS A 28 8.23 -18.28 -3.68
C LYS A 28 6.97 -17.46 -3.37
N ASN A 29 6.30 -16.97 -4.42
CA ASN A 29 5.07 -16.18 -4.32
C ASN A 29 5.19 -15.01 -3.35
N CYS A 30 6.30 -14.27 -3.47
CA CYS A 30 6.65 -13.17 -2.59
C CYS A 30 7.20 -12.00 -3.41
N CYS A 31 6.84 -10.79 -3.01
CA CYS A 31 7.45 -9.55 -3.48
C CYS A 31 8.12 -8.86 -2.29
N MET A 32 9.18 -8.12 -2.58
CA MET A 32 9.79 -7.20 -1.63
C MET A 32 9.99 -5.85 -2.31
N THR A 33 9.69 -4.76 -1.59
CA THR A 33 9.85 -3.38 -2.09
C THR A 33 10.72 -2.56 -1.14
N PRO A 34 12.02 -2.86 -0.99
CA PRO A 34 12.84 -2.27 0.06
C PRO A 34 13.32 -0.84 -0.26
N ASN A 35 13.50 -0.51 -1.54
CA ASN A 35 14.27 0.66 -1.97
C ASN A 35 13.56 1.49 -3.06
N GLY A 36 12.22 1.41 -3.11
CA GLY A 36 11.42 2.02 -4.17
C GLY A 36 11.40 1.23 -5.48
N SER A 37 12.06 0.06 -5.52
CA SER A 37 11.92 -0.93 -6.59
C SER A 37 11.30 -2.21 -6.04
N MET A 38 10.52 -2.90 -6.88
CA MET A 38 9.82 -4.13 -6.54
C MET A 38 10.59 -5.34 -7.04
N TYR A 39 10.68 -6.37 -6.21
CA TYR A 39 11.39 -7.61 -6.50
C TYR A 39 10.44 -8.79 -6.33
N PHE A 40 9.69 -9.09 -7.40
CA PHE A 40 8.81 -10.24 -7.44
C PHE A 40 9.62 -11.52 -7.69
N HIS A 41 9.35 -12.55 -6.90
CA HIS A 41 9.83 -13.88 -7.22
C HIS A 41 9.31 -14.31 -8.61
N ARG A 42 10.12 -15.01 -9.40
CA ARG A 42 9.76 -15.44 -10.77
C ARG A 42 8.41 -16.18 -10.87
N SER A 43 8.00 -16.89 -9.82
CA SER A 43 6.73 -17.63 -9.77
C SER A 43 5.48 -16.75 -9.73
N CYS A 44 5.61 -15.46 -9.42
CA CYS A 44 4.50 -14.51 -9.33
C CYS A 44 4.76 -13.20 -10.09
N PHE A 45 5.84 -13.14 -10.88
CA PHE A 45 6.15 -11.99 -11.71
C PHE A 45 5.25 -11.98 -12.94
N LEU A 46 4.68 -10.82 -13.24
CA LEU A 46 3.96 -10.57 -14.49
C LEU A 46 4.73 -9.55 -15.34
N PRO A 47 4.82 -9.76 -16.67
CA PRO A 47 5.39 -8.76 -17.58
C PRO A 47 4.59 -7.44 -17.58
N ASP A 48 3.28 -7.54 -17.33
CA ASP A 48 2.37 -6.40 -17.26
C ASP A 48 1.26 -6.69 -16.23
N TYR A 49 1.33 -6.00 -15.08
CA TYR A 49 0.35 -6.15 -14.00
C TYR A 49 -1.01 -5.54 -14.34
N THR A 50 -1.12 -4.64 -15.33
CA THR A 50 -2.41 -4.07 -15.74
C THR A 50 -3.31 -5.10 -16.43
N ARG A 51 -2.72 -6.20 -16.90
CA ARG A 51 -3.39 -7.34 -17.53
C ARG A 51 -3.56 -8.53 -16.59
N GLY A 52 -3.12 -8.40 -15.34
CA GLY A 52 -3.30 -9.43 -14.31
C GLY A 52 -4.76 -9.56 -13.86
N ASP A 53 -5.06 -10.64 -13.15
CA ASP A 53 -6.34 -10.72 -12.45
C ASP A 53 -6.44 -9.63 -11.36
N PRO A 54 -7.65 -9.32 -10.86
CA PRO A 54 -7.84 -8.27 -9.86
C PRO A 54 -7.00 -8.45 -8.58
N GLY A 55 -6.68 -9.68 -8.17
CA GLY A 55 -5.82 -9.95 -7.02
C GLY A 55 -4.35 -9.63 -7.31
N ALA A 56 -3.88 -9.92 -8.53
CA ALA A 56 -2.55 -9.50 -8.97
C ALA A 56 -2.42 -7.96 -9.06
N ILE A 57 -3.47 -7.26 -9.51
CA ILE A 57 -3.51 -5.79 -9.51
C ILE A 57 -3.52 -5.24 -8.09
N HIS A 58 -4.33 -5.83 -7.19
CA HIS A 58 -4.35 -5.47 -5.77
C HIS A 58 -2.95 -5.56 -5.15
N TRP A 59 -2.28 -6.71 -5.31
CA TRP A 59 -0.94 -6.93 -4.79
C TRP A 59 0.08 -5.94 -5.37
N PHE A 60 0.02 -5.69 -6.68
CA PHE A 60 0.87 -4.67 -7.30
C PHE A 60 0.64 -3.28 -6.69
N MET A 61 -0.62 -2.90 -6.46
CA MET A 61 -0.95 -1.62 -5.84
C MET A 61 -0.49 -1.54 -4.38
N HIS A 62 -0.58 -2.63 -3.62
CA HIS A 62 0.02 -2.73 -2.28
C HIS A 62 1.52 -2.44 -2.33
N GLU A 63 2.25 -3.06 -3.26
CA GLU A 63 3.68 -2.79 -3.41
C GLU A 63 3.97 -1.35 -3.87
N MET A 64 3.11 -0.74 -4.69
CA MET A 64 3.21 0.67 -5.06
C MET A 64 3.05 1.60 -3.85
N VAL A 65 2.28 1.23 -2.82
CA VAL A 65 2.20 2.00 -1.56
C VAL A 65 3.57 2.02 -0.88
N HIS A 66 4.33 0.93 -0.91
CA HIS A 66 5.69 0.92 -0.35
C HIS A 66 6.68 1.73 -1.19
N VAL A 67 6.50 1.78 -2.51
CA VAL A 67 7.25 2.71 -3.35
C VAL A 67 6.95 4.16 -2.96
N TRP A 68 5.67 4.50 -2.82
CA TRP A 68 5.22 5.83 -2.38
C TRP A 68 5.80 6.20 -1.00
N GLN A 69 5.65 5.32 -0.01
CA GLN A 69 6.24 5.48 1.32
C GLN A 69 7.75 5.75 1.24
N HIS A 70 8.47 4.93 0.46
CA HIS A 70 9.91 5.09 0.28
C HIS A 70 10.27 6.43 -0.37
N GLN A 71 9.57 6.85 -1.43
CA GLN A 71 9.84 8.12 -2.11
C GLN A 71 9.53 9.34 -1.22
N LEU A 72 8.57 9.22 -0.31
CA LEU A 72 8.32 10.22 0.74
C LEU A 72 9.27 10.11 1.95
N GLY A 73 10.28 9.23 1.89
CA GLY A 73 11.32 9.11 2.91
C GLY A 73 10.96 8.24 4.11
N TYR A 74 9.91 7.42 4.03
CA TYR A 74 9.60 6.43 5.04
C TYR A 74 10.62 5.28 5.00
N PRO A 75 11.14 4.78 6.14
CA PRO A 75 12.24 3.82 6.14
C PRO A 75 11.77 2.37 5.88
N VAL A 76 11.28 2.12 4.66
CA VAL A 76 10.71 0.82 4.23
C VAL A 76 11.72 -0.34 4.33
N ARG A 77 13.04 -0.07 4.22
CA ARG A 77 14.10 -1.10 4.31
C ARG A 77 14.12 -1.87 5.63
N LEU A 78 13.61 -1.29 6.72
CA LEU A 78 13.44 -1.99 8.00
C LEU A 78 12.50 -3.22 7.87
N ARG A 79 11.70 -3.33 6.79
CA ARG A 79 10.90 -4.52 6.42
C ARG A 79 11.68 -5.84 6.48
N GLY A 80 12.95 -5.86 6.08
CA GLY A 80 13.74 -7.09 5.98
C GLY A 80 13.93 -7.81 7.33
N ALA A 81 13.90 -7.06 8.43
CA ALA A 81 14.00 -7.58 9.79
C ALA A 81 12.63 -7.78 10.46
N VAL A 82 11.56 -7.14 9.95
CA VAL A 82 10.27 -6.94 10.64
C VAL A 82 9.13 -7.76 10.00
N ARG A 83 9.42 -8.80 9.20
CA ARG A 83 8.39 -9.77 8.78
C ARG A 83 7.69 -10.47 9.97
N ILE A 84 8.21 -10.28 11.18
CA ILE A 84 7.66 -10.70 12.45
C ILE A 84 6.96 -9.48 13.09
N GLY A 85 5.62 -9.43 13.02
CA GLY A 85 4.81 -8.67 14.00
C GLY A 85 3.88 -7.56 13.52
N LEU A 86 3.89 -7.13 12.25
CA LEU A 86 2.93 -6.12 11.75
C LEU A 86 1.70 -6.77 11.10
N SER A 87 0.52 -6.43 11.61
CA SER A 87 -0.75 -6.91 11.08
C SER A 87 -1.14 -6.16 9.81
N TYR A 88 -1.47 -6.93 8.78
CA TYR A 88 -2.15 -6.49 7.56
C TYR A 88 -3.63 -6.17 7.82
N ALA A 89 -4.20 -6.73 8.88
CA ALA A 89 -5.58 -6.47 9.23
C ALA A 89 -5.74 -5.05 9.78
N TYR A 90 -6.69 -4.30 9.22
CA TYR A 90 -7.07 -2.97 9.68
C TYR A 90 -8.58 -2.87 9.82
N THR A 91 -9.02 -2.02 10.75
CA THR A 91 -10.42 -1.65 10.95
C THR A 91 -10.58 -0.18 10.59
N LEU A 92 -11.49 0.12 9.66
CA LEU A 92 -11.84 1.50 9.36
C LEU A 92 -12.67 2.10 10.50
N HIS A 93 -12.31 3.31 10.89
CA HIS A 93 -13.06 4.13 11.83
C HIS A 93 -13.36 5.48 11.15
N GLU A 94 -14.53 6.06 11.41
CA GLU A 94 -14.93 7.33 10.77
C GLU A 94 -13.98 8.49 11.11
N ASP A 95 -13.39 8.46 12.30
CA ASP A 95 -12.48 9.50 12.80
C ASP A 95 -10.99 9.20 12.56
N ALA A 96 -10.69 8.06 11.91
CA ALA A 96 -9.31 7.69 11.59
C ALA A 96 -8.87 8.30 10.26
N LEU A 97 -7.56 8.56 10.16
CA LEU A 97 -6.89 8.99 8.94
C LEU A 97 -5.92 7.90 8.46
N LEU A 98 -5.51 7.95 7.20
CA LEU A 98 -4.52 7.02 6.65
C LEU A 98 -3.26 6.88 7.52
N SER A 99 -2.78 7.98 8.11
CA SER A 99 -1.60 8.02 8.98
C SER A 99 -1.74 7.23 10.30
N ASP A 100 -2.97 6.91 10.71
CA ASP A 100 -3.24 6.13 11.92
C ASP A 100 -2.97 4.63 11.72
N TYR A 101 -2.92 4.20 10.47
CA TYR A 101 -2.63 2.83 10.10
C TYR A 101 -1.14 2.61 9.97
N ASN A 102 -0.66 1.45 10.42
CA ASN A 102 0.73 1.05 10.21
C ASN A 102 1.04 0.90 8.71
N MET A 103 2.32 0.82 8.36
CA MET A 103 2.74 0.83 6.94
C MET A 103 2.14 -0.30 6.07
N GLU A 104 1.91 -1.49 6.63
CA GLU A 104 1.34 -2.65 5.90
C GLU A 104 -0.18 -2.49 5.76
N ALA A 105 -0.83 -2.00 6.82
CA ALA A 105 -2.24 -1.63 6.78
C ALA A 105 -2.51 -0.49 5.78
N GLN A 106 -1.64 0.51 5.67
CA GLN A 106 -1.72 1.51 4.60
C GLN A 106 -1.62 0.86 3.21
N GLY A 107 -0.75 -0.15 3.07
CA GLY A 107 -0.60 -0.96 1.85
C GLY A 107 -1.93 -1.58 1.41
N ASP A 108 -2.55 -2.35 2.29
CA ASP A 108 -3.83 -3.02 2.00
C ASP A 108 -4.99 -2.03 1.88
N LEU A 109 -5.04 -0.97 2.70
CA LEU A 109 -6.13 0.01 2.69
C LEU A 109 -6.18 0.75 1.35
N LEU A 110 -5.04 1.25 0.84
CA LEU A 110 -4.98 1.92 -0.45
C LEU A 110 -5.19 0.96 -1.63
N ALA A 111 -4.70 -0.29 -1.54
CA ALA A 111 -4.95 -1.30 -2.56
C ALA A 111 -6.43 -1.74 -2.62
N ASP A 112 -7.07 -1.91 -1.46
CA ASP A 112 -8.49 -2.20 -1.32
C ASP A 112 -9.34 -1.07 -1.91
N TYR A 113 -9.03 0.18 -1.53
CA TYR A 113 -9.68 1.35 -2.11
C TYR A 113 -9.52 1.39 -3.63
N PHE A 114 -8.33 1.05 -4.15
CA PHE A 114 -8.08 1.05 -5.59
C PHE A 114 -8.98 0.06 -6.34
N VAL A 115 -9.00 -1.20 -5.91
CA VAL A 115 -9.81 -2.23 -6.58
C VAL A 115 -11.31 -2.00 -6.40
N LEU A 116 -11.71 -1.40 -5.28
CA LEU A 116 -13.09 -1.01 -5.03
C LEU A 116 -13.54 0.16 -5.93
N LYS A 117 -12.80 1.28 -5.91
CA LYS A 117 -13.19 2.53 -6.59
C LYS A 117 -12.96 2.48 -8.09
N PHE A 118 -11.78 2.03 -8.53
CA PHE A 118 -11.37 2.14 -9.93
C PHE A 118 -11.65 0.88 -10.74
N LEU A 119 -11.51 -0.31 -10.13
CA LEU A 119 -11.81 -1.56 -10.84
C LEU A 119 -13.24 -2.05 -10.65
N ARG A 120 -13.95 -1.57 -9.61
CA ARG A 120 -15.28 -2.08 -9.21
C ARG A 120 -15.26 -3.59 -8.99
N LYS A 121 -14.19 -4.09 -8.37
CA LYS A 121 -13.95 -5.51 -8.06
C LYS A 121 -13.79 -5.72 -6.55
N PRO A 122 -14.87 -5.57 -5.76
CA PRO A 122 -14.80 -5.76 -4.31
C PRO A 122 -14.33 -7.16 -3.88
N GLY A 123 -14.52 -8.19 -4.72
CA GLY A 123 -14.03 -9.55 -4.45
C GLY A 123 -12.49 -9.67 -4.44
N ALA A 124 -11.76 -8.66 -4.91
CA ALA A 124 -10.31 -8.61 -4.88
C ALA A 124 -9.75 -7.92 -3.62
N MET A 125 -10.61 -7.34 -2.79
CA MET A 125 -10.20 -6.66 -1.56
C MET A 125 -9.69 -7.67 -0.53
N ARG A 126 -8.69 -7.26 0.24
CA ARG A 126 -8.24 -7.96 1.44
C ARG A 126 -9.26 -7.86 2.56
N GLN A 127 -9.82 -6.66 2.79
CA GLN A 127 -10.88 -6.43 3.78
C GLN A 127 -12.26 -6.41 3.13
N GLY A 128 -12.72 -7.57 2.64
CA GLY A 128 -14.01 -7.71 1.95
C GLY A 128 -15.24 -7.25 2.76
N ARG A 129 -15.14 -7.09 4.09
CA ARG A 129 -16.19 -6.51 4.94
C ARG A 129 -16.53 -5.05 4.59
N TYR A 130 -15.64 -4.33 3.91
CA TYR A 130 -15.82 -2.94 3.50
C TYR A 130 -16.19 -2.77 2.02
N ARG A 131 -16.65 -3.86 1.37
CA ARG A 131 -16.97 -3.90 -0.06
C ARG A 131 -17.97 -2.87 -0.56
N ASP A 132 -18.84 -2.36 0.31
CA ASP A 132 -19.86 -1.37 -0.01
C ASP A 132 -19.60 -0.02 0.70
N SER A 133 -18.39 0.18 1.25
CA SER A 133 -18.05 1.29 2.15
C SER A 133 -17.16 2.36 1.49
N VAL A 134 -17.36 2.66 0.20
CA VAL A 134 -16.55 3.67 -0.54
C VAL A 134 -16.50 5.01 0.20
N ALA A 135 -17.63 5.48 0.72
CA ALA A 135 -17.71 6.76 1.45
C ALA A 135 -16.89 6.75 2.75
N LEU A 136 -16.74 5.59 3.41
CA LEU A 136 -15.90 5.46 4.60
C LEU A 136 -14.41 5.52 4.24
N TYR A 137 -14.01 4.85 3.14
CA TYR A 137 -12.65 4.99 2.61
C TYR A 137 -12.34 6.44 2.25
N GLU A 138 -13.23 7.13 1.54
CA GLU A 138 -12.99 8.51 1.10
C GLU A 138 -12.87 9.48 2.29
N ARG A 139 -13.54 9.22 3.42
CA ARG A 139 -13.31 9.96 4.66
C ARG A 139 -11.94 9.69 5.26
N VAL A 140 -11.59 8.42 5.46
CA VAL A 140 -10.29 8.02 6.04
C VAL A 140 -9.11 8.48 5.18
N LEU A 141 -9.31 8.47 3.86
CA LEU A 141 -8.34 8.88 2.86
C LEU A 141 -8.42 10.37 2.51
N ALA A 142 -9.29 11.17 3.12
CA ALA A 142 -9.50 12.55 2.69
C ALA A 142 -8.20 13.38 2.58
N PRO A 143 -7.27 13.37 3.56
CA PRO A 143 -6.00 14.09 3.43
C PRO A 143 -5.11 13.54 2.31
N PHE A 144 -5.13 12.21 2.09
CA PHE A 144 -4.38 11.58 1.00
C PHE A 144 -4.98 11.92 -0.36
N LEU A 145 -6.30 11.95 -0.48
CA LEU A 145 -7.01 12.30 -1.71
C LEU A 145 -6.96 13.81 -2.00
N ASP A 146 -6.69 14.64 -1.00
CA ASP A 146 -6.36 16.05 -1.23
C ASP A 146 -4.93 16.19 -1.76
N ASN A 147 -3.96 15.67 -1.01
CA ASN A 147 -2.54 15.76 -1.35
C ASN A 147 -1.78 14.44 -1.09
N PRO A 148 -1.67 13.55 -2.09
CA PRO A 148 -0.95 12.29 -1.93
C PRO A 148 0.55 12.48 -1.66
N ALA A 149 1.13 13.64 -1.95
CA ALA A 149 2.55 13.94 -1.70
C ALA A 149 2.81 14.43 -0.26
N ASP A 150 1.77 14.69 0.54
CA ASP A 150 1.94 15.09 1.92
C ASP A 150 2.47 13.92 2.77
N ARG A 151 3.63 14.16 3.40
CA ARG A 151 4.25 13.24 4.36
C ARG A 151 3.38 13.05 5.61
N GLY A 152 2.41 13.93 5.85
CA GLY A 152 1.35 13.77 6.85
C GLY A 152 0.54 12.49 6.72
N ASN A 153 0.45 11.92 5.51
CA ASN A 153 -0.23 10.66 5.25
C ASN A 153 0.55 9.42 5.72
N LEU A 154 1.86 9.56 5.96
CA LEU A 154 2.68 8.45 6.42
C LEU A 154 2.40 8.13 7.89
N HIS A 155 2.52 6.86 8.25
CA HIS A 155 2.45 6.44 9.64
C HIS A 155 3.51 7.18 10.48
N ARG A 156 3.13 7.74 11.62
CA ARG A 156 4.04 8.51 12.50
C ARG A 156 4.51 7.75 13.74
N GLY A 157 4.36 6.43 13.76
CA GLY A 157 4.60 5.62 14.95
C GLY A 157 3.48 5.79 16.00
N PRO A 158 3.63 5.24 17.22
CA PRO A 158 2.58 5.27 18.26
C PRO A 158 2.28 6.66 18.85
N GLY A 159 2.90 7.74 18.36
CA GLY A 159 2.86 9.08 18.97
C GLY A 159 1.55 9.87 18.86
N ARG A 160 0.52 9.39 18.14
CA ARG A 160 -0.75 10.15 17.99
C ARG A 160 -1.78 9.87 19.08
N TRP A 161 -1.79 8.68 19.70
CA TRP A 161 -2.79 8.33 20.72
C TRP A 161 -2.60 9.05 22.07
N LEU A 162 -1.43 9.65 22.31
CA LEU A 162 -1.16 10.45 23.51
C LEU A 162 -1.58 11.93 23.37
N ALA A 163 -1.91 12.40 22.15
CA ALA A 163 -2.21 13.80 21.89
C ALA A 163 -3.72 14.12 21.80
N SER A 164 -4.59 13.11 21.71
CA SER A 164 -6.04 13.30 21.53
C SER A 164 -6.88 13.00 22.78
N ARG A 165 -6.27 12.99 23.98
CA ARG A 165 -6.98 12.84 25.28
C ARG A 165 -6.63 13.96 26.27
N ARG A 166 -6.58 15.21 25.83
CA ARG A 166 -6.61 16.38 26.72
C ARG A 166 -7.78 17.26 26.37
#